data_AF-A0A9N9IA79-F1
#
_entry.id   AF-A0A9N9IA79-F1
#
_cell.length_a   1.000
_cell.length_b   1.000
_cell.length_c   1.000
_cell.angle_alpha   90.00
_cell.angle_beta   90.00
_cell.angle_gamma   90.00
#
_symmetry.space_group_name_H-M   'P 1'
#
loop_
_entity.id
_entity.type
_entity.pdbx_description
1 polymer ?
#
loop_
_entity_poly.entity_id
_entity_poly.type
_entity_poly.pdbx_seq_one_letter_code
_entity_poly.pdbx_strand_id
1 'polypeptide(L)' 'LLEQIPKAFVNVPITIIRNFAHKSWRYMDVYEKGLEGKTAEWAVKKYKSHCILPERIEIEINNKKD' A
#
# COMPACT_ATOMS: atom_id res chain seq x y z
N LEU A 1 25.86 7.64 -7.26
CA LEU A 1 24.57 7.05 -6.80
C LEU A 1 23.68 6.59 -7.96
N LEU A 2 23.43 7.44 -8.97
CA LEU A 2 22.57 7.09 -10.11
C LEU A 2 23.07 5.92 -10.97
N GLU A 3 24.39 5.68 -11.08
CA GLU A 3 24.94 4.59 -11.90
C GLU A 3 24.79 3.18 -11.29
N GLN A 4 24.58 3.08 -9.98
CA GLN A 4 24.49 1.79 -9.28
C GLN A 4 23.06 1.21 -9.35
N ILE A 5 22.07 2.10 -9.49
CA ILE A 5 20.65 1.75 -9.50
C ILE A 5 20.30 0.87 -10.73
N PRO A 6 20.69 1.23 -11.97
CA PRO A 6 20.45 0.38 -13.14
C PRO A 6 21.07 -1.00 -13.00
N LYS A 7 22.32 -1.09 -12.51
CA LYS A 7 23.05 -2.36 -12.36
C LYS A 7 22.37 -3.29 -11.35
N ALA A 8 21.84 -2.75 -10.26
CA ALA A 8 21.10 -3.53 -9.27
C ALA A 8 19.74 -4.03 -9.80
N PHE A 9 19.07 -3.25 -10.63
CA PHE A 9 17.75 -3.61 -11.16
C PHE A 9 17.76 -4.63 -12.31
N VAL A 10 18.88 -4.78 -13.03
CA VAL A 10 19.01 -5.79 -14.11
C VAL A 10 18.73 -7.22 -13.60
N ASN A 11 19.04 -7.50 -12.34
CA ASN A 11 18.85 -8.83 -11.73
C ASN A 11 17.51 -8.98 -10.99
N VAL A 12 16.71 -7.92 -10.89
CA VAL A 12 15.41 -7.97 -10.19
C VAL A 12 14.33 -8.26 -11.22
N PRO A 13 13.53 -9.32 -11.04
CA PRO A 13 12.41 -9.59 -11.92
C PRO A 13 11.43 -8.39 -11.92
N ILE A 14 10.95 -8.02 -13.10
CA ILE A 14 10.00 -6.90 -13.27
C ILE A 14 8.73 -7.09 -12.42
N THR A 15 8.35 -8.34 -12.15
CA THR A 15 7.22 -8.71 -11.28
C THR A 15 7.44 -8.24 -9.84
N ILE A 16 8.65 -8.30 -9.32
CA ILE A 16 9.00 -7.83 -7.97
C ILE A 16 8.89 -6.30 -7.90
N ILE A 17 9.43 -5.60 -8.90
CA ILE A 17 9.36 -4.13 -8.99
C ILE A 17 7.90 -3.67 -9.03
N ARG A 18 7.08 -4.31 -9.87
CA ARG A 18 5.63 -4.02 -9.97
C ARG A 18 4.90 -4.31 -8.67
N ASN A 19 5.19 -5.45 -8.03
CA ASN A 19 4.57 -5.81 -6.75
C ASN A 19 4.93 -4.81 -5.64
N PHE A 20 6.19 -4.35 -5.61
CA PHE A 20 6.63 -3.33 -4.67
C PHE A 20 5.92 -1.99 -4.94
N ALA A 21 5.94 -1.50 -6.17
CA ALA A 21 5.29 -0.25 -6.55
C ALA A 21 3.78 -0.26 -6.23
N HIS A 22 3.08 -1.35 -6.57
CA HIS A 22 1.66 -1.52 -6.24
C HIS A 22 1.42 -1.58 -4.72
N LYS A 23 2.31 -2.24 -3.96
CA LYS A 23 2.20 -2.27 -2.50
C LYS A 23 2.36 -0.86 -1.94
N SER A 24 3.39 -0.13 -2.35
CA SER A 24 3.63 1.24 -1.90
C SER A 24 2.46 2.17 -2.23
N TRP A 25 1.92 2.09 -3.44
CA TRP A 25 0.76 2.91 -3.83
C TRP A 25 -0.47 2.67 -2.95
N ARG A 26 -0.75 1.41 -2.57
CA ARG A 26 -1.85 1.10 -1.64
C ARG A 26 -1.64 1.69 -0.26
N TYR A 27 -0.40 1.72 0.24
CA TYR A 27 -0.11 2.36 1.52
C TYR A 27 -0.24 3.89 1.42
N MET A 28 0.14 4.50 0.30
CA MET A 28 -0.04 5.94 0.09
C MET A 28 -1.52 6.35 0.10
N ASP A 29 -2.42 5.63 -0.60
CA ASP A 29 -3.88 5.89 -0.57
C ASP A 29 -4.46 5.79 0.85
N VAL A 30 -3.95 4.84 1.64
CA VAL A 30 -4.37 4.61 3.02
C VAL A 30 -3.87 5.72 3.96
N TYR A 31 -2.62 6.17 3.79
CA TYR A 31 -2.08 7.29 4.55
C TYR A 31 -2.74 8.63 4.19
N GLU A 32 -3.06 8.85 2.92
CA GLU A 32 -3.79 10.03 2.45
C GLU A 32 -5.17 10.15 3.11
N LYS A 33 -5.77 9.00 3.47
CA LYS A 33 -7.04 8.90 4.20
C LYS A 33 -6.88 8.91 5.73
N GLY A 34 -5.69 9.27 6.24
CA GLY A 34 -5.43 9.43 7.68
C GLY A 34 -5.32 8.14 8.48
N LEU A 35 -5.16 6.99 7.82
CA LEU A 35 -5.03 5.71 8.50
C LEU A 35 -3.57 5.35 8.74
N GLU A 36 -3.26 4.97 9.97
CA GLU A 36 -1.89 4.66 10.37
C GLU A 36 -1.75 3.25 10.95
N GLY A 37 -0.50 2.80 11.14
CA GLY A 37 -0.16 1.57 11.87
C GLY A 37 -0.98 0.33 11.50
N LYS A 38 -1.61 -0.29 12.51
CA LYS A 38 -2.38 -1.54 12.36
C LYS A 38 -3.64 -1.37 11.51
N THR A 39 -4.27 -0.19 11.55
CA THR A 39 -5.45 0.11 10.73
C THR A 39 -5.08 0.24 9.26
N ALA A 40 -3.93 0.83 8.96
CA ALA A 40 -3.41 0.90 7.60
C ALA A 40 -3.10 -0.49 7.03
N GLU A 41 -2.41 -1.33 7.80
CA GLU A 41 -2.10 -2.71 7.38
C GLU A 41 -3.36 -3.53 7.12
N TRP A 42 -4.36 -3.42 8.00
CA TRP A 42 -5.65 -4.09 7.82
C TRP A 42 -6.36 -3.63 6.54
N ALA A 43 -6.42 -2.31 6.32
CA ALA A 43 -7.03 -1.71 5.13
C ALA A 43 -6.37 -2.22 3.83
N VAL A 44 -5.03 -2.18 3.75
CA VAL A 44 -4.29 -2.69 2.59
C VAL A 44 -4.54 -4.18 2.34
N LYS A 45 -4.67 -4.98 3.41
CA LYS A 45 -4.95 -6.42 3.30
C LYS A 45 -6.38 -6.70 2.85
N LYS A 46 -7.36 -5.94 3.37
CA LYS A 46 -8.79 -6.08 3.06
C LYS A 46 -9.11 -5.64 1.63
N TYR A 47 -8.56 -4.52 1.18
CA TYR A 47 -8.89 -3.91 -0.12
C TYR A 47 -7.82 -4.13 -1.20
N LYS A 48 -7.03 -5.21 -1.08
CA LYS A 48 -5.94 -5.56 -1.99
C LYS A 48 -6.36 -5.62 -3.47
N SER A 49 -7.57 -6.09 -3.77
CA SER A 49 -8.04 -6.28 -5.15
C SER A 49 -8.55 -4.99 -5.80
N HIS A 50 -9.22 -4.13 -5.03
CA HIS A 50 -9.88 -2.94 -5.57
C HIS A 50 -9.01 -1.68 -5.51
N CYS A 51 -7.86 -1.71 -4.82
CA CYS A 51 -6.86 -0.63 -4.75
C CYS A 51 -7.38 0.78 -4.40
N ILE A 52 -8.67 0.91 -4.10
CA ILE A 52 -9.36 2.14 -3.75
C ILE A 52 -10.01 1.81 -2.43
N LEU A 53 -9.60 2.53 -1.39
CA LEU A 53 -10.29 2.46 -0.12
C LEU A 53 -11.64 3.19 -0.25
N PRO A 54 -12.80 2.52 -0.04
CA PRO A 54 -14.08 3.20 0.05
C PRO A 54 -14.06 4.39 1.00
N GLU A 55 -14.78 5.45 0.65
CA GLU A 55 -14.87 6.69 1.42
C GLU A 55 -15.43 6.48 2.84
N ARG A 56 -16.13 5.36 3.07
CA ARG A 56 -16.70 4.98 4.38
C ARG A 56 -15.77 4.12 5.25
N ILE A 57 -14.50 3.90 4.90
CA ILE A 57 -13.61 3.07 5.72
C ILE A 57 -13.45 3.59 7.15
N GLU A 58 -13.49 4.91 7.33
CA GLU A 58 -13.41 5.53 8.67
C GLU A 58 -14.51 5.00 9.61
N ILE A 59 -15.71 4.74 9.07
CA ILE A 59 -16.84 4.17 9.80
C ILE A 59 -16.57 2.72 10.19
N GLU A 60 -16.01 1.91 9.27
CA GLU A 60 -15.66 0.52 9.57
C GLU A 60 -14.54 0.38 10.60
N ILE A 61 -13.60 1.33 10.62
CA ILE A 61 -12.48 1.34 11.57
C ILE A 61 -12.94 1.80 12.96
N ASN A 62 -13.85 2.77 13.04
CA ASN A 62 -14.40 3.24 14.31
C ASN A 62 -15.34 2.22 14.97
N ASN A 63 -16.19 1.53 14.19
CA ASN A 63 -17.06 0.45 14.70
C ASN A 63 -16.30 -0.77 15.25
N LYS A 64 -14.97 -0.83 15.07
CA LYS A 64 -14.10 -1.88 15.60
C LYS A 64 -13.36 -1.48 16.87
N LYS A 65 -13.46 -0.21 17.28
CA LYS A 65 -12.89 0.30 18.53
C LYS A 65 -13.85 0.15 19.72
N ASP A 66 -15.10 -0.24 19.48
CA ASP A 66 -16.12 -0.54 20.50
C ASP A 66 -16.12 -2.03 20.91
#